data_AF-A0A2E6T937-F1
#
_entry.id   AF-A0A2E6T937-F1
#
_cell.length_a   1.000
_cell.length_b   1.000
_cell.length_c   1.000
_cell.angle_alpha   90.00
_cell.angle_beta   90.00
_cell.angle_gamma   90.00
#
_symmetry.space_group_name_H-M   'P 1'
#
loop_
_entity.id
_entity.type
_entity.pdbx_description
1 polymer ?
#
loop_
_entity_poly.entity_id
_entity_poly.type
_entity_poly.pdbx_seq_one_letter_code
_entity_poly.pdbx_strand_id
1 'polypeptide(L)'
;MSKKKLNLVKWFNYSGLRPILGPEPNTLVFLNIFACLVPHLHFDAGMRILHWYTSLGFCIVLLSSYSYLKKKFSILVLTLSILIILFTLPVNTWIAYNGMGIPYGRLFHLLMAIQFVFTYLALIDFKIKKNENY
;
A
#
# COMPACT_ATOMS: atom_id res chain seq x y z
N MET A 1 23.83 9.15 24.29
CA MET A 1 23.26 8.04 23.49
C MET A 1 22.50 8.63 22.30
N SER A 2 23.14 8.69 21.13
CA SER A 2 22.57 9.29 19.92
C SER A 2 21.40 8.44 19.43
N LYS A 3 20.18 8.99 19.43
CA LYS A 3 19.03 8.38 18.74
C LYS A 3 19.39 8.33 17.25
N LYS A 4 19.86 7.18 16.76
CA LYS A 4 20.01 6.92 15.32
C LYS A 4 18.65 7.20 14.69
N LYS A 5 18.50 8.36 14.06
CA LYS A 5 17.34 8.69 13.22
C LYS A 5 17.28 7.60 12.17
N LEU A 6 16.32 6.69 12.31
CA LEU A 6 16.04 5.67 11.32
C LEU A 6 15.80 6.39 10.00
N ASN A 7 16.75 6.28 9.10
CA ASN A 7 16.72 7.00 7.84
C ASN A 7 15.75 6.23 6.94
N LEU A 8 14.44 6.46 7.15
CA LEU A 8 13.32 5.84 6.44
C LEU A 8 13.54 5.83 4.92
N VAL A 9 14.28 6.80 4.40
CA VAL A 9 14.68 6.90 3.00
C VAL A 9 15.63 5.78 2.57
N LYS A 10 16.60 5.37 3.40
CA LYS A 10 17.45 4.18 3.15
C LYS A 10 16.69 2.86 3.30
N TRP A 11 15.66 2.83 4.14
CA TRP A 11 14.78 1.66 4.25
C TRP A 11 13.88 1.49 3.01
N PHE A 12 13.43 2.60 2.41
CA PHE A 12 12.71 2.59 1.12
C PHE A 12 13.64 2.31 -0.07
N ASN A 13 14.87 2.83 -0.04
CA ASN A 13 15.86 2.66 -1.10
C ASN A 13 16.78 1.46 -0.81
N TYR A 14 16.38 0.27 -1.25
CA TYR A 14 17.27 -0.87 -1.55
C TYR A 14 18.10 -1.52 -0.42
N SER A 15 17.96 -1.14 0.87
CA SER A 15 18.74 -1.77 1.95
C SER A 15 17.86 -2.37 3.05
N GLY A 16 18.06 -3.67 3.33
CA GLY A 16 17.44 -4.40 4.45
C GLY A 16 16.29 -5.34 4.04
N LEU A 17 15.23 -5.40 4.85
CA LEU A 17 14.09 -6.33 4.72
C LEU A 17 13.15 -6.02 3.54
N ARG A 18 13.32 -4.89 2.84
CA ARG A 18 12.36 -4.42 1.83
C ARG A 18 12.13 -5.39 0.65
N PRO A 19 13.16 -6.02 0.06
CA PRO A 19 12.96 -7.03 -1.00
C PRO A 19 12.17 -8.26 -0.52
N ILE A 20 12.20 -8.55 0.79
CA ILE A 20 11.46 -9.66 1.40
C ILE A 20 9.97 -9.30 1.56
N LEU A 21 9.65 -8.01 1.70
CA LEU A 21 8.27 -7.52 1.86
C LEU A 21 7.49 -7.46 0.55
N GLY A 22 8.14 -7.73 -0.59
CA GLY A 22 7.50 -7.82 -1.90
C GLY A 22 8.10 -6.88 -2.95
N PRO A 23 7.47 -6.82 -4.13
CA PRO A 23 7.97 -6.04 -5.26
C PRO A 23 7.84 -4.53 -5.02
N GLU A 24 8.53 -3.75 -5.84
CA GLU A 24 8.50 -2.29 -5.71
C GLU A 24 7.08 -1.73 -5.89
N PRO A 25 6.76 -0.58 -5.24
CA PRO A 25 5.44 0.05 -5.36
C PRO A 25 4.99 0.28 -6.80
N ASN A 26 5.91 0.62 -7.69
CA ASN A 26 5.63 0.85 -9.10
C ASN A 26 5.15 -0.45 -9.78
N THR A 27 5.80 -1.57 -9.47
CA THR A 27 5.40 -2.90 -9.94
C THR A 27 4.03 -3.28 -9.37
N LEU A 28 3.73 -2.92 -8.11
CA LEU A 28 2.43 -3.18 -7.49
C LEU A 28 1.29 -2.42 -8.18
N VAL A 29 1.52 -1.23 -8.74
CA VAL A 29 0.51 -0.52 -9.56
C VAL A 29 0.15 -1.37 -10.78
N PHE A 30 1.14 -1.80 -11.56
CA PHE A 30 0.91 -2.59 -12.77
C PHE A 30 0.26 -3.95 -12.46
N LEU A 31 0.74 -4.64 -11.43
CA LEU A 31 0.16 -5.92 -11.00
C LEU A 31 -1.31 -5.78 -10.61
N ASN A 32 -1.69 -4.72 -9.90
CA ASN A 32 -3.08 -4.49 -9.52
C ASN A 32 -3.95 -4.07 -10.71
N ILE A 33 -3.45 -3.25 -11.64
CA ILE A 33 -4.20 -2.95 -12.88
C ILE A 33 -4.44 -4.24 -13.67
N PHE A 34 -3.41 -5.07 -13.82
CA PHE A 34 -3.53 -6.34 -14.52
C PHE A 34 -4.52 -7.28 -13.83
N ALA A 35 -4.46 -7.38 -12.51
CA ALA A 35 -5.38 -8.19 -11.71
C ALA A 35 -6.84 -7.69 -11.76
N CYS A 36 -7.05 -6.39 -11.96
CA CYS A 36 -8.37 -5.81 -12.17
C CYS A 36 -8.96 -6.21 -13.53
N LEU A 37 -8.13 -6.23 -14.58
CA LEU A 37 -8.58 -6.43 -15.97
C LEU A 37 -8.68 -7.91 -16.35
N VAL A 38 -7.72 -8.72 -15.92
CA VAL A 38 -7.60 -10.12 -16.32
C VAL A 38 -8.00 -11.02 -15.15
N PRO A 39 -9.11 -11.77 -15.26
CA PRO A 39 -9.42 -12.82 -14.29
C PRO A 39 -8.36 -13.92 -14.44
N HIS A 40 -7.51 -14.05 -13.43
CA HIS A 40 -6.44 -15.03 -13.40
C HIS A 40 -6.79 -16.13 -12.41
N LEU A 41 -6.68 -17.39 -12.85
CA LEU A 41 -6.85 -18.56 -11.99
C LEU A 41 -5.56 -18.73 -11.19
N HIS A 42 -5.64 -18.51 -9.90
CA HIS A 42 -4.56 -18.79 -8.96
C HIS A 42 -4.93 -19.96 -8.05
N PHE A 43 -3.92 -20.60 -7.49
CA PHE A 43 -4.10 -21.62 -6.45
C PHE A 43 -4.75 -20.98 -5.21
N ASP A 44 -5.96 -21.44 -4.85
CA ASP A 44 -6.84 -20.76 -3.90
C ASP A 44 -6.19 -20.55 -2.52
N ALA A 45 -5.55 -21.58 -1.96
CA ALA A 45 -4.89 -21.45 -0.66
C ALA A 45 -3.74 -20.43 -0.67
N GLY A 46 -2.98 -20.36 -1.78
CA GLY A 46 -1.92 -19.37 -1.96
C GLY A 46 -2.47 -17.94 -2.00
N MET A 47 -3.59 -17.73 -2.69
CA MET A 47 -4.26 -16.43 -2.74
C MET A 47 -4.78 -16.00 -1.38
N ARG A 48 -5.40 -16.92 -0.65
CA ARG A 48 -5.92 -16.63 0.70
C ARG A 48 -4.81 -16.21 1.66
N ILE A 49 -3.66 -16.90 1.63
CA ILE A 49 -2.48 -16.52 2.42
C ILE A 49 -1.95 -15.14 2.00
N LEU A 50 -1.82 -14.89 0.69
CA LEU A 50 -1.36 -13.60 0.18
C LEU A 50 -2.28 -12.46 0.60
N HIS A 51 -3.59 -12.67 0.54
CA HIS A 51 -4.59 -11.70 0.98
C HIS A 51 -4.54 -11.45 2.50
N TRP A 52 -4.31 -12.49 3.32
CA TRP A 52 -4.05 -12.28 4.75
C TRP A 52 -2.80 -11.44 5.02
N TYR A 53 -1.71 -11.75 4.32
CA TYR A 53 -0.45 -11.01 4.45
C TYR A 53 -0.63 -9.54 4.06
N THR A 54 -1.37 -9.26 2.97
CA THR A 54 -1.68 -7.88 2.56
C THR A 54 -2.60 -7.17 3.54
N SER A 55 -3.60 -7.84 4.15
CA SER A 55 -4.44 -7.23 5.18
C SER A 55 -3.61 -6.78 6.39
N LEU A 56 -2.63 -7.58 6.83
CA LEU A 56 -1.69 -7.19 7.88
C LEU A 56 -0.82 -6.01 7.46
N GLY A 57 -0.31 -6.04 6.23
CA GLY A 57 0.46 -4.93 5.64
C GLY A 57 -0.33 -3.62 5.63
N PHE A 58 -1.61 -3.65 5.26
CA PHE A 58 -2.49 -2.49 5.31
C PHE A 58 -2.60 -1.90 6.71
N CYS A 59 -2.82 -2.71 7.74
CA CYS A 59 -2.91 -2.22 9.12
C CYS A 59 -1.64 -1.47 9.54
N ILE A 60 -0.46 -2.03 9.20
CA ILE A 60 0.83 -1.41 9.50
C ILE A 60 1.00 -0.08 8.75
N VAL A 61 0.64 -0.06 7.45
CA VAL A 61 0.70 1.14 6.62
C VAL A 61 -0.26 2.21 7.14
N LEU A 62 -1.47 1.85 7.57
CA LEU A 62 -2.48 2.77 8.09
C LEU A 62 -2.00 3.42 9.40
N LEU A 63 -1.48 2.61 10.33
CA LEU A 63 -0.90 3.09 11.60
C LEU A 63 0.31 4.02 11.38
N SER A 64 1.21 3.63 10.47
CA SER A 64 2.42 4.39 10.14
C SER A 64 2.08 5.68 9.41
N SER A 65 1.16 5.61 8.45
CA SER A 65 0.68 6.75 7.66
C SER A 65 -0.09 7.72 8.55
N TYR A 66 -0.97 7.26 9.43
CA TYR A 66 -1.65 8.14 10.38
C TYR A 66 -0.65 8.91 11.26
N SER A 67 0.38 8.22 11.77
CA SER A 67 1.43 8.83 12.60
C SER A 67 2.29 9.84 11.84
N TYR A 68 2.53 9.61 10.54
CA TYR A 68 3.39 10.43 9.70
C TYR A 68 2.65 11.58 8.99
N LEU A 69 1.47 11.30 8.44
CA LEU A 69 0.65 12.21 7.64
C LEU A 69 0.01 13.31 8.48
N LYS A 70 -0.30 13.07 9.77
CA LYS A 70 -0.90 14.05 10.69
C LYS A 70 -0.12 15.37 10.78
N LYS A 71 1.17 15.38 10.42
CA LYS A 71 2.03 16.57 10.53
C LYS A 71 2.43 17.24 9.22
N LYS A 72 2.18 16.62 8.05
CA LYS A 72 2.86 17.04 6.81
C LYS A 72 2.05 17.00 5.51
N PHE A 73 0.86 16.40 5.49
CA PHE A 73 0.06 16.27 4.28
C PHE A 73 -1.24 17.06 4.34
N SER A 74 -1.75 17.43 3.16
CA SER A 74 -3.08 18.02 3.01
C SER A 74 -4.14 17.08 3.58
N ILE A 75 -5.13 17.65 4.29
CA ILE A 75 -6.28 16.92 4.85
C ILE A 75 -6.96 16.04 3.78
N LEU A 76 -6.99 16.51 2.53
CA LEU A 76 -7.58 15.80 1.39
C LEU A 76 -6.87 14.47 1.10
N VAL A 77 -5.54 14.45 1.11
CA VAL A 77 -4.74 13.22 0.84
C VAL A 77 -4.92 12.20 1.96
N LEU A 78 -4.98 12.67 3.20
CA LEU A 78 -5.23 11.83 4.36
C LEU A 78 -6.63 11.21 4.29
N THR A 79 -7.66 12.02 4.03
CA THR A 79 -9.05 11.56 3.94
C THR A 79 -9.24 10.55 2.80
N LEU A 80 -8.68 10.81 1.62
CA LEU A 80 -8.75 9.87 0.49
C LEU A 80 -8.05 8.55 0.80
N SER A 81 -6.86 8.60 1.40
CA SER A 81 -6.12 7.38 1.77
C SER A 81 -6.87 6.55 2.81
N ILE A 82 -7.47 7.19 3.82
CA ILE A 82 -8.28 6.50 4.82
C ILE A 82 -9.52 5.88 4.16
N LEU A 83 -10.22 6.63 3.29
CA LEU A 83 -11.40 6.14 2.60
C LEU A 83 -11.11 4.90 1.76
N ILE A 84 -10.01 4.92 0.99
CA ILE A 84 -9.59 3.77 0.19
C ILE A 84 -9.30 2.58 1.10
N ILE A 85 -8.55 2.76 2.20
CA ILE A 85 -8.22 1.64 3.09
C ILE A 85 -9.45 1.09 3.81
N LEU A 86 -10.40 1.94 4.22
CA LEU A 86 -11.66 1.50 4.83
C LEU A 86 -12.50 0.64 3.89
N PHE A 87 -12.38 0.84 2.58
CA PHE A 87 -12.99 -0.04 1.59
C PHE A 87 -12.14 -1.29 1.31
N THR A 88 -10.85 -1.13 1.04
CA THR A 88 -9.99 -2.22 0.56
C THR A 88 -9.71 -3.25 1.65
N LEU A 89 -9.62 -2.85 2.92
CA LEU A 89 -9.30 -3.76 4.01
C LEU A 89 -10.40 -4.81 4.27
N PRO A 90 -11.70 -4.45 4.39
CA PRO A 90 -12.78 -5.43 4.49
C PRO A 90 -12.86 -6.35 3.28
N VAL A 91 -12.76 -5.80 2.05
CA VAL A 91 -12.82 -6.61 0.83
C VAL A 91 -11.64 -7.59 0.77
N ASN A 92 -10.42 -7.15 1.04
CA ASN A 92 -9.23 -8.01 1.06
C ASN A 92 -9.34 -9.12 2.12
N THR A 93 -9.89 -8.79 3.29
CA THR A 93 -10.15 -9.74 4.37
C THR A 93 -11.23 -10.76 4.00
N TRP A 94 -12.27 -10.32 3.29
CA TRP A 94 -13.28 -11.20 2.72
C TRP A 94 -12.64 -12.20 1.75
N ILE A 95 -11.77 -11.73 0.82
CA ILE A 95 -11.06 -12.60 -0.13
C ILE A 95 -10.20 -13.61 0.64
N ALA A 96 -9.49 -13.15 1.68
CA ALA A 96 -8.64 -14.03 2.49
C ALA A 96 -9.44 -15.16 3.18
N TYR A 97 -10.64 -14.85 3.66
CA TYR A 97 -11.49 -15.83 4.34
C TYR A 97 -12.20 -16.78 3.37
N ASN A 98 -12.81 -16.25 2.30
CA ASN A 98 -13.71 -17.01 1.42
C ASN A 98 -13.04 -17.52 0.13
N GLY A 99 -11.82 -17.08 -0.16
CA GLY A 99 -11.14 -17.40 -1.40
C GLY A 99 -11.47 -16.44 -2.54
N MET A 100 -10.99 -16.79 -3.74
CA MET A 100 -11.19 -16.00 -4.95
C MET A 100 -12.65 -16.08 -5.45
N GLY A 101 -13.05 -15.14 -6.32
CA GLY A 101 -14.38 -15.16 -6.95
C GLY A 101 -15.48 -14.45 -6.16
N ILE A 102 -15.15 -13.85 -5.01
CA ILE A 102 -16.08 -12.98 -4.30
C ILE A 102 -16.33 -11.66 -5.06
N PRO A 103 -17.46 -10.97 -4.80
CA PRO A 103 -17.75 -9.70 -5.43
C PRO A 103 -16.70 -8.64 -5.09
N TYR A 104 -16.56 -7.62 -5.94
CA TYR A 104 -15.67 -6.46 -5.74
C TYR A 104 -14.16 -6.72 -5.78
N GLY A 105 -13.68 -7.95 -6.03
CA GLY A 105 -12.23 -8.22 -6.15
C GLY A 105 -11.52 -7.37 -7.21
N ARG A 106 -12.17 -7.15 -8.36
CA ARG A 106 -11.65 -6.23 -9.40
C ARG A 106 -11.56 -4.79 -8.91
N LEU A 107 -12.61 -4.30 -8.25
CA LEU A 107 -12.66 -2.94 -7.70
C LEU A 107 -11.61 -2.75 -6.60
N PHE A 108 -11.37 -3.77 -5.77
CA PHE A 108 -10.29 -3.80 -4.80
C PHE A 108 -8.93 -3.57 -5.48
N HIS A 109 -8.63 -4.30 -6.55
CA HIS A 109 -7.39 -4.14 -7.29
C HIS A 109 -7.26 -2.76 -7.94
N LEU A 110 -8.34 -2.23 -8.52
CA LEU A 110 -8.33 -0.86 -9.08
C LEU A 110 -8.01 0.19 -7.99
N LEU A 111 -8.70 0.13 -6.86
CA LEU A 111 -8.48 1.06 -5.75
C LEU A 111 -7.07 0.91 -5.16
N MET A 112 -6.51 -0.28 -5.20
CA MET A 112 -5.13 -0.51 -4.79
C MET A 112 -4.10 0.11 -5.73
N ALA A 113 -4.30 -0.01 -7.04
CA ALA A 113 -3.45 0.67 -8.00
C ALA A 113 -3.48 2.20 -7.77
N ILE A 114 -4.67 2.76 -7.58
CA ILE A 114 -4.86 4.18 -7.27
C ILE A 114 -4.14 4.57 -5.98
N GLN A 115 -4.27 3.79 -4.91
CA GLN A 115 -3.61 4.05 -3.63
C GLN A 115 -2.07 4.07 -3.76
N PHE A 116 -1.49 3.15 -4.53
CA PHE A 116 -0.05 3.12 -4.76
C PHE A 116 0.43 4.34 -5.55
N VAL A 117 -0.33 4.78 -6.57
CA VAL A 117 -0.02 6.01 -7.31
C VAL A 117 -0.07 7.23 -6.39
N PHE A 118 -1.13 7.39 -5.59
CA PHE A 118 -1.24 8.49 -4.63
C PHE A 118 -0.09 8.49 -3.62
N THR A 119 0.25 7.31 -3.09
CA THR A 119 1.36 7.17 -2.14
C THR A 119 2.70 7.54 -2.78
N TYR A 120 2.91 7.16 -4.04
CA TYR A 120 4.12 7.51 -4.79
C TYR A 120 4.23 9.01 -5.05
N LEU A 121 3.14 9.65 -5.51
CA LEU A 121 3.07 11.09 -5.72
C LEU A 121 3.28 11.87 -4.40
N ALA A 122 2.66 11.42 -3.31
CA ALA A 122 2.86 11.97 -1.98
C ALA A 122 4.33 11.90 -1.54
N LEU A 123 5.03 10.80 -1.83
CA LEU A 123 6.45 10.65 -1.54
C LEU A 123 7.32 11.61 -2.37
N ILE A 124 6.97 11.84 -3.65
CA ILE A 124 7.66 12.79 -4.52
C ILE A 124 7.47 14.22 -4.04
N ASP A 125 6.24 14.66 -3.79
CA ASP A 125 5.93 16.00 -3.26
C ASP A 125 6.70 16.25 -1.95
N PHE A 126 6.75 15.24 -1.08
CA PHE A 126 7.55 15.32 0.14
C PHE A 126 9.06 15.48 -0.13
N LYS A 127 9.63 14.77 -1.11
CA LYS A 127 11.04 14.90 -1.48
C LYS A 127 11.36 16.29 -2.03
N ILE A 128 10.49 16.83 -2.88
CA ILE A 128 10.64 18.17 -3.46
C ILE A 128 10.62 19.22 -2.34
N LYS A 129 9.58 19.23 -1.50
CA LYS A 129 9.47 20.17 -0.37
C LYS A 129 10.62 20.05 0.63
N LYS A 130 11.18 18.85 0.83
CA LYS A 130 12.35 18.67 1.70
C LYS A 130 13.62 19.27 1.08
N ASN A 131 13.77 19.17 -0.23
CA ASN A 131 14.94 19.70 -0.95
C ASN A 131 14.84 21.21 -1.22
N GLU A 132 13.65 21.81 -1.13
CA GLU A 132 13.47 23.27 -1.25
C GLU A 132 13.69 24.03 0.07
N ASN A 133 13.75 23.33 1.21
CA ASN A 133 14.07 23.92 2.52
C ASN A 133 15.59 23.89 2.80
N TYR A 134 16.38 24.51 1.91
CA TYR A 134 17.74 24.97 2.23
C TYR A 134 17.70 26.42 2.70
#